data_AF-A0A173TTV4-F1
#
_entry.id   AF-A0A173TTV4-F1
#
_cell.length_a   1.000
_cell.length_b   1.000
_cell.length_c   1.000
_cell.angle_alpha   90.00
_cell.angle_beta   90.00
_cell.angle_gamma   90.00
#
_symmetry.space_group_name_H-M   'P 1'
#
loop_
_entity.id
_entity.type
_entity.pdbx_description
1 polymer ?
#
loop_
_entity_poly.entity_id
_entity_poly.type
_entity_poly.pdbx_seq_one_letter_code
_entity_poly.pdbx_strand_id
1 'polypeptide(L)'
;MLDKFLFDEAMDDPENVKTMLDIILSKKTNLKHPPQTEKEQRTSTDNRQIRLDVYAMDEDDVIYEVEAQKENTHNLPKRSRLYQGIIDSKLLLPGGIPRTDRTFEIYGTQYR
;
A
#
# COMPACT_ATOMS: atom_id res chain seq x y z
N MET A 1 -12.91 -10.50 -10.56
CA MET A 1 -13.50 -9.17 -10.77
C MET A 1 -14.33 -8.75 -9.56
N LEU A 2 -15.24 -9.61 -9.06
CA LEU A 2 -15.99 -9.34 -7.82
C LEU A 2 -15.09 -9.25 -6.57
N ASP A 3 -14.10 -10.15 -6.45
CA ASP A 3 -13.24 -10.25 -5.26
C ASP A 3 -12.44 -8.95 -4.99
N LYS A 4 -11.91 -8.30 -6.03
CA LYS A 4 -11.18 -7.02 -5.91
C LYS A 4 -12.12 -5.89 -5.50
N PHE A 5 -13.25 -5.77 -6.20
CA PHE A 5 -14.23 -4.73 -5.90
C PHE A 5 -14.75 -4.84 -4.46
N LEU A 6 -15.06 -6.04 -3.98
CA LEU A 6 -15.52 -6.25 -2.61
C LEU A 6 -14.44 -5.92 -1.58
N PHE A 7 -13.18 -6.21 -1.89
CA PHE A 7 -12.05 -5.81 -1.05
C PHE A 7 -11.92 -4.29 -0.99
N ASP A 8 -11.90 -3.63 -2.14
CA ASP A 8 -11.79 -2.17 -2.22
C ASP A 8 -12.95 -1.49 -1.48
N GLU A 9 -14.20 -1.95 -1.68
CA GLU A 9 -15.39 -1.45 -0.98
C GLU A 9 -15.30 -1.65 0.53
N ALA A 10 -14.83 -2.82 0.99
CA ALA A 10 -14.67 -3.08 2.42
C ALA A 10 -13.56 -2.21 3.04
N MET A 11 -12.51 -1.91 2.28
CA MET A 11 -11.37 -1.12 2.72
C MET A 11 -11.57 0.39 2.55
N ASP A 12 -12.71 0.83 2.01
CA ASP A 12 -13.09 2.24 1.97
C ASP A 12 -13.43 2.77 3.38
N ASP A 13 -13.88 1.88 4.28
CA ASP A 13 -14.06 2.20 5.70
C ASP A 13 -12.70 2.27 6.44
N PRO A 14 -12.33 3.46 6.98
CA PRO A 14 -11.08 3.62 7.73
C PRO A 14 -10.91 2.67 8.92
N GLU A 15 -12.00 2.29 9.59
CA GLU A 15 -11.92 1.41 10.76
C GLU A 15 -11.62 -0.04 10.36
N ASN A 16 -12.07 -0.48 9.17
CA ASN A 16 -11.71 -1.78 8.63
C ASN A 16 -10.23 -1.87 8.31
N VAL A 17 -9.67 -0.85 7.65
CA VAL A 17 -8.23 -0.80 7.34
C VAL A 17 -7.41 -0.76 8.62
N LYS A 18 -7.79 0.08 9.59
CA LYS A 18 -7.10 0.15 10.88
C LYS A 18 -7.17 -1.18 11.64
N THR A 19 -8.34 -1.79 11.74
CA THR A 19 -8.51 -3.10 12.41
C THR A 19 -7.65 -4.17 11.75
N MET A 20 -7.64 -4.23 10.42
CA MET A 20 -6.81 -5.17 9.67
C MET A 20 -5.32 -4.95 9.94
N LEU A 21 -4.84 -3.70 9.86
CA LEU A 21 -3.44 -3.36 10.15
C LEU A 21 -3.06 -3.73 11.58
N ASP A 22 -3.94 -3.47 12.54
CA ASP A 22 -3.70 -3.78 13.95
C ASP A 22 -3.55 -5.28 14.20
N ILE A 23 -4.37 -6.10 13.53
CA ILE A 23 -4.29 -7.55 13.59
C ILE A 23 -2.98 -8.04 12.96
N ILE A 24 -2.67 -7.62 11.74
CA ILE A 24 -1.52 -8.11 10.96
C ILE A 24 -0.20 -7.71 11.63
N LEU A 25 -0.10 -6.46 12.08
CA LEU A 25 1.10 -5.93 12.71
C LEU A 25 1.16 -6.23 14.21
N SER A 26 0.08 -6.76 14.79
CA SER A 26 -0.04 -7.03 16.23
C SER A 26 0.30 -5.81 17.10
N LYS A 27 -0.06 -4.61 16.65
CA LYS A 27 0.14 -3.32 17.34
C LYS A 27 -1.06 -2.41 17.06
N LYS A 28 -1.21 -1.31 17.81
CA LYS A 28 -2.18 -0.27 17.46
C LYS A 28 -1.59 0.68 16.44
N THR A 29 -2.33 0.94 15.36
CA THR A 29 -1.93 1.77 14.23
C THR A 29 -2.85 2.97 14.17
N ASN A 30 -2.30 4.16 14.39
CA ASN A 30 -3.03 5.41 14.26
C ASN A 30 -2.80 5.96 12.86
N LEU A 31 -3.84 5.96 12.02
CA LEU A 31 -3.75 6.50 10.68
C LEU A 31 -3.70 8.04 10.73
N LYS A 32 -2.71 8.62 10.07
CA LYS A 32 -2.54 10.07 9.94
C LYS A 32 -3.64 10.69 9.08
N HIS A 33 -4.10 9.94 8.08
CA HIS A 33 -5.17 10.31 7.16
C HIS A 33 -6.08 9.11 6.92
N PRO A 34 -7.34 9.32 6.50
CA PRO A 34 -8.18 8.24 6.00
C PRO A 34 -7.44 7.45 4.90
N PRO A 35 -7.58 6.10 4.88
CA PRO A 35 -7.00 5.29 3.82
C PRO A 35 -7.59 5.68 2.47
N GLN A 36 -6.86 5.37 1.40
CA GLN A 36 -7.24 5.68 0.03
C GLN A 36 -7.27 4.39 -0.77
N THR A 37 -8.46 4.01 -1.21
CA THR A 37 -8.70 2.89 -2.10
C THR A 37 -8.37 3.28 -3.54
N GLU A 38 -7.84 2.32 -4.30
CA GLU A 38 -7.54 2.46 -5.73
C GLU A 38 -6.64 3.67 -6.11
N LYS A 39 -5.76 4.08 -5.20
CA LYS A 39 -4.92 5.29 -5.33
C LYS A 39 -3.95 5.21 -6.50
N GLU A 40 -4.03 6.17 -7.41
CA GLU A 40 -3.06 6.34 -8.49
C GLU A 40 -1.82 7.13 -8.05
N GLN A 41 -0.63 6.61 -8.36
CA GLN A 41 0.64 7.32 -8.18
C GLN A 41 1.42 7.38 -9.48
N ARG A 42 1.95 8.56 -9.81
CA ARG A 42 2.72 8.83 -11.03
C ARG A 42 4.07 9.47 -10.72
N THR A 43 5.07 9.15 -11.51
CA THR A 43 6.39 9.80 -11.51
C THR A 43 6.50 10.79 -12.67
N SER A 44 7.07 11.97 -12.40
CA SER A 44 7.19 13.04 -13.41
C SER A 44 8.25 12.75 -14.48
N THR A 45 9.25 11.93 -14.18
CA THR A 45 10.45 11.78 -15.03
C THR A 45 10.32 10.69 -16.09
N ASP A 46 9.64 9.58 -15.77
CA ASP A 46 9.52 8.40 -16.64
C ASP A 46 8.06 8.00 -16.93
N ASN A 47 7.11 8.87 -16.55
CA ASN A 47 5.66 8.71 -16.77
C ASN A 47 5.11 7.36 -16.31
N ARG A 48 5.79 6.72 -15.35
CA ARG A 48 5.35 5.44 -14.79
C ARG A 48 4.21 5.71 -13.82
N GLN A 49 3.21 4.85 -13.90
CA GLN A 49 2.01 4.94 -13.09
C GLN A 49 1.75 3.60 -12.42
N ILE A 50 1.38 3.66 -11.15
CA ILE A 50 0.91 2.51 -10.37
C ILE A 50 -0.46 2.85 -9.79
N ARG A 51 -1.24 1.80 -9.54
CA ARG A 51 -2.52 1.88 -8.84
C ARG A 51 -2.42 0.94 -7.66
N LEU A 52 -2.54 1.49 -6.46
CA LEU A 52 -2.50 0.75 -5.21
C LEU A 52 -3.93 0.40 -4.81
N ASP A 53 -4.18 -0.82 -4.37
CA ASP A 53 -5.53 -1.23 -3.94
C ASP A 53 -5.92 -0.48 -2.67
N VAL A 54 -5.06 -0.49 -1.65
CA VAL A 54 -5.21 0.35 -0.45
C VAL A 54 -3.89 1.03 -0.11
N TYR A 55 -3.96 2.34 0.08
CA TYR A 55 -2.87 3.17 0.59
C TYR A 55 -3.26 3.75 1.95
N ALA A 56 -2.44 3.52 2.98
CA ALA A 56 -2.59 4.15 4.28
C ALA A 56 -1.24 4.70 4.77
N MET A 57 -1.30 5.68 5.67
CA MET A 57 -0.11 6.25 6.31
C MET A 57 -0.40 6.49 7.79
N ASP A 58 0.49 6.08 8.68
CA ASP A 58 0.38 6.37 10.11
C ASP A 58 1.06 7.68 10.52
N GLU A 59 0.92 8.02 11.81
CA GLU A 59 1.48 9.24 12.40
C GLU A 59 3.00 9.32 12.34
N ASP A 60 3.70 8.17 12.23
CA ASP A 60 5.16 8.07 12.12
C ASP A 60 5.65 8.14 10.65
N ASP A 61 4.78 8.55 9.72
CA ASP A 61 5.01 8.58 8.27
C ASP A 61 5.33 7.19 7.68
N VAL A 62 4.89 6.11 8.33
CA VAL A 62 4.98 4.76 7.76
C VAL A 62 3.83 4.56 6.80
N ILE A 63 4.15 4.13 5.59
CA ILE A 63 3.20 3.84 4.53
C ILE A 63 2.90 2.35 4.51
N TYR A 64 1.62 2.04 4.44
CA TYR A 64 1.11 0.70 4.27
C TYR A 64 0.49 0.58 2.88
N GLU A 65 1.01 -0.35 2.09
CA GLU A 65 0.39 -0.81 0.87
C GLU A 65 -0.24 -2.17 1.13
N VAL A 66 -1.55 -2.28 0.89
CA VAL A 66 -2.27 -3.55 1.07
C VAL A 66 -2.92 -3.97 -0.24
N GLU A 67 -2.63 -5.21 -0.66
CA GLU A 67 -3.18 -5.85 -1.85
C GLU A 67 -3.70 -7.24 -1.49
N ALA A 68 -4.93 -7.54 -1.96
CA ALA A 68 -5.50 -8.88 -1.87
C ALA A 68 -5.24 -9.64 -3.18
N GLN A 69 -4.56 -10.78 -3.11
CA GLN A 69 -4.29 -11.64 -4.26
C GLN A 69 -5.07 -12.95 -4.18
N LYS A 70 -5.71 -13.28 -5.30
CA LYS A 70 -6.40 -14.57 -5.45
C LYS A 70 -5.43 -15.72 -5.70
N GLU A 71 -4.36 -15.45 -6.43
CA GLU A 71 -3.37 -16.45 -6.84
C GLU A 71 -1.96 -15.86 -6.70
N ASN A 72 -1.01 -16.70 -6.29
CA ASN A 72 0.39 -16.31 -6.27
C ASN A 72 0.95 -16.35 -7.69
N THR A 73 1.03 -15.18 -8.32
CA THR A 73 1.57 -15.03 -9.69
C THR A 73 3.09 -14.97 -9.73
N HIS A 74 3.76 -15.08 -8.58
CA HIS A 74 5.22 -14.97 -8.40
C HIS A 74 5.85 -13.66 -8.92
N ASN A 75 5.03 -12.66 -9.27
CA ASN A 75 5.50 -11.37 -9.78
C ASN A 75 5.64 -10.29 -8.70
N LEU A 76 5.17 -10.59 -7.48
CA LEU A 76 5.17 -9.67 -6.33
C LEU A 76 6.53 -9.03 -6.12
N PRO A 77 7.66 -9.76 -6.00
CA PRO A 77 8.95 -9.14 -5.73
C PRO A 77 9.38 -8.10 -6.79
N LYS A 78 8.97 -8.29 -8.04
CA LYS A 78 9.27 -7.34 -9.13
C LYS A 78 8.35 -6.11 -9.06
N ARG A 79 7.07 -6.31 -8.74
CA ARG A 79 6.08 -5.22 -8.59
C ARG A 79 6.37 -4.37 -7.35
N SER A 80 6.62 -5.00 -6.20
CA SER A 80 7.07 -4.37 -4.95
C SER A 80 8.17 -3.35 -5.19
N ARG A 81 9.26 -3.76 -5.85
CA ARG A 81 10.39 -2.87 -6.16
C ARG A 81 10.01 -1.67 -7.03
N LEU A 82 9.09 -1.86 -7.99
CA LEU A 82 8.58 -0.77 -8.82
C LEU A 82 7.76 0.20 -7.98
N TYR A 83 6.88 -0.31 -7.12
CA TYR A 83 5.98 0.48 -6.30
C TYR A 83 6.73 1.30 -5.27
N GLN A 84 7.66 0.64 -4.56
CA GLN A 84 8.56 1.28 -3.62
C GLN A 84 9.37 2.41 -4.29
N GLY A 85 9.96 2.16 -5.47
CA GLY A 85 10.70 3.19 -6.19
C GLY A 85 9.85 4.42 -6.55
N ILE A 86 8.58 4.21 -6.92
CA ILE A 86 7.65 5.30 -7.23
C ILE A 86 7.20 6.05 -5.97
N ILE A 87 6.89 5.32 -4.89
CA ILE A 87 6.53 5.91 -3.59
C ILE A 87 7.69 6.74 -3.04
N ASP A 88 8.89 6.16 -2.98
CA ASP A 88 10.10 6.83 -2.50
C ASP A 88 10.38 8.11 -3.30
N SER A 89 10.27 8.06 -4.64
CA SER A 89 10.51 9.22 -5.49
C SER A 89 9.64 10.44 -5.14
N LYS A 90 8.45 10.22 -4.59
CA LYS A 90 7.52 11.29 -4.17
C LYS A 90 7.76 11.78 -2.75
N LEU A 91 8.28 10.94 -1.88
CA LEU A 91 8.55 11.28 -0.47
C LEU A 91 9.94 11.88 -0.27
N LEU A 92 10.82 11.69 -1.25
CA LEU A 92 12.15 12.28 -1.27
C LEU A 92 12.07 13.80 -1.31
N LEU A 93 12.57 14.43 -0.23
CA LEU A 93 12.92 15.84 -0.26
C LEU A 93 14.09 16.06 -1.23
N PRO A 94 14.20 17.23 -1.87
CA PRO A 94 15.35 17.56 -2.71
C PRO A 94 16.67 17.34 -1.97
N GLY A 95 17.52 16.44 -2.49
CA GLY A 95 18.81 16.07 -1.86
C GLY A 95 18.72 15.06 -0.70
N GLY A 96 17.53 14.50 -0.43
CA GLY A 96 17.33 13.46 0.59
C GLY A 96 17.78 12.07 0.12
N ILE A 97 18.09 11.21 1.09
CA ILE A 97 18.38 9.78 0.87
C ILE A 97 17.06 8.99 0.95
N PRO A 98 16.79 8.05 0.02
CA PRO A 98 15.59 7.21 0.08
C PRO A 98 15.57 6.40 1.38
N ARG A 99 14.41 6.35 2.03
CA ARG A 99 14.23 5.65 3.31
C ARG A 99 13.33 4.44 3.12
N THR A 100 13.95 3.28 3.00
CA THR A 100 13.25 2.00 2.77
C THR A 100 12.59 1.42 4.02
N ASP A 101 12.83 1.99 5.19
CA ASP A 101 12.30 1.56 6.49
C ASP A 101 10.86 2.05 6.76
N ARG A 102 10.31 2.89 5.88
CA ARG A 102 8.99 3.52 6.06
C ARG A 102 7.90 2.98 5.15
N THR A 103 8.11 1.85 4.49
CA THR A 103 7.09 1.23 3.63
C THR A 103 6.93 -0.24 4.00
N PHE A 104 5.70 -0.64 4.32
CA PHE A 104 5.31 -2.02 4.56
C PHE A 104 4.34 -2.47 3.48
N GLU A 105 4.64 -3.62 2.88
CA GLU A 105 3.80 -4.28 1.90
C GLU A 105 3.11 -5.47 2.57
N ILE A 106 1.78 -5.50 2.51
CA ILE A 106 0.97 -6.55 3.12
C ILE A 106 0.21 -7.28 2.01
N TYR A 107 0.50 -8.57 1.87
CA TYR A 107 -0.11 -9.45 0.87
C TYR A 107 -1.01 -10.49 1.53
N GLY A 108 -2.30 -10.49 1.17
CA GLY A 108 -3.24 -11.56 1.53
C GLY A 108 -3.40 -12.53 0.36
N THR A 109 -3.12 -13.82 0.56
CA THR A 109 -3.41 -14.87 -0.44
C THR A 109 -4.57 -15.74 0.03
N GLN A 110 -5.60 -15.92 -0.81
CA GLN A 110 -6.66 -16.90 -0.55
C GLN A 110 -6.27 -18.26 -1.13
N TYR A 111 -6.21 -19.29 -0.28
CA TYR A 111 -6.10 -20.69 -0.73
C TYR A 111 -7.51 -21.29 -0.85
N ARG A 112 -7.73 -22.08 -1.89
CA ARG A 112 -9.00 -22.78 -2.14
C ARG A 112 -8.99 -24.18 -1.56
#